data_AF-A0A662VJQ6-F1
#
_entry.id   AF-A0A662VJQ6-F1
#
_cell.length_a   1.000
_cell.length_b   1.000
_cell.length_c   1.000
_cell.angle_alpha   90.00
_cell.angle_beta   90.00
_cell.angle_gamma   90.00
#
_symmetry.space_group_name_H-M   'P 1'
#
loop_
_entity.id
_entity.type
_entity.pdbx_description
1 polymer ?
#
loop_
_entity_poly.entity_id
_entity_poly.type
_entity_poly.pdbx_seq_one_letter_code
_entity_poly.pdbx_strand_id
1 'polypeptide(L)'
;MAERRKVIALFALLIFILLVLPEIYIFPLFLLVIKPVGNKKIDEILAQVDAINDTYKKLERIAKLEVKDFKDIYKHPPDSALDLITYVLSMVCGSNYCRYPIYFDSGIRVRAADSPLSNDPYWIAFFKVGGCSELASLFNEIAKRAGLEVRVVETRGEDHAWVEVKINGKWVHVDPTLYYINYHFGSNIKWFDNPGFYELKWFRISKVFVKNTNEDITEKYTDIGALVVYLTKPADRITVKTTKNGV
;
A
#
# COMPACT_ATOMS: atom_id res chain seq x y z
N MET A 1 -3.71 41.96 32.70
CA MET A 1 -4.79 41.33 31.90
C MET A 1 -4.37 41.05 30.44
N ALA A 2 -3.66 41.96 29.76
CA ALA A 2 -3.20 41.76 28.38
C ALA A 2 -2.19 40.60 28.21
N GLU A 3 -1.23 40.45 29.11
CA GLU A 3 -0.26 39.32 29.05
C GLU A 3 -0.94 37.95 29.17
N ARG A 4 -1.87 37.79 30.13
CA ARG A 4 -2.62 36.54 30.28
C ARG A 4 -3.39 36.16 29.01
N ARG A 5 -3.95 37.14 28.29
CA ARG A 5 -4.61 36.91 26.98
C ARG A 5 -3.62 36.50 25.89
N LYS A 6 -2.41 37.08 25.86
CA LYS A 6 -1.35 36.69 24.91
C LYS A 6 -0.87 35.25 25.15
N VAL A 7 -0.64 34.87 26.40
CA VAL A 7 -0.23 33.50 26.77
C VAL A 7 -1.31 32.49 26.37
N ILE A 8 -2.58 32.78 26.65
CA ILE A 8 -3.70 31.93 26.24
C ILE A 8 -3.78 31.82 24.70
N ALA A 9 -3.63 32.92 23.98
CA ALA A 9 -3.66 32.92 22.51
C ALA A 9 -2.49 32.11 21.90
N LEU A 10 -1.27 32.24 22.45
CA LEU A 10 -0.12 31.45 22.03
C LEU A 10 -0.31 29.97 22.31
N PHE A 11 -0.85 29.61 23.47
CA PHE A 11 -1.13 28.22 23.83
C PHE A 11 -2.21 27.61 22.92
N ALA A 12 -3.29 28.37 22.65
CA ALA A 12 -4.33 27.95 21.71
C ALA A 12 -3.78 27.78 20.29
N LEU A 13 -2.90 28.69 19.83
CA LEU A 13 -2.25 28.59 18.53
C LEU A 13 -1.34 27.35 18.45
N LEU A 14 -0.57 27.05 19.50
CA LEU A 14 0.27 25.86 19.55
C LEU A 14 -0.57 24.57 19.48
N ILE A 15 -1.66 24.49 20.26
CA ILE A 15 -2.60 23.36 20.19
C ILE A 15 -3.18 23.24 18.79
N PHE A 16 -3.60 24.35 18.17
CA PHE A 16 -4.12 24.35 16.82
C PHE A 16 -3.09 23.84 15.80
N ILE A 17 -1.83 24.29 15.89
CA ILE A 17 -0.75 23.82 15.03
C ILE A 17 -0.54 22.30 15.20
N LEU A 18 -0.51 21.80 16.43
CA LEU A 18 -0.36 20.37 16.70
C LEU A 18 -1.54 19.54 16.19
N LEU A 19 -2.76 20.09 16.25
CA LEU A 19 -3.95 19.40 15.73
C LEU A 19 -4.01 19.38 14.19
N VAL A 20 -3.46 20.39 13.52
CA VAL A 20 -3.52 20.52 12.06
C VAL A 20 -2.30 19.88 11.37
N LEU A 21 -1.15 19.85 12.03
CA LEU A 21 0.13 19.38 11.48
C LEU A 21 0.70 18.23 12.32
N PRO A 22 0.07 17.05 12.28
CA PRO A 22 0.53 15.89 13.03
C PRO A 22 1.97 15.50 12.68
N GLU A 23 2.44 15.83 11.48
CA GLU A 23 3.81 15.62 11.02
C GLU A 23 4.87 16.22 11.96
N ILE A 24 4.57 17.30 12.68
CA ILE A 24 5.51 17.96 13.61
C ILE A 24 5.96 17.01 14.71
N TYR A 25 5.07 16.18 15.24
CA TYR A 25 5.41 15.20 16.28
C TYR A 25 5.54 13.77 15.74
N ILE A 26 4.83 13.43 14.66
CA ILE A 26 4.94 12.11 14.03
C ILE A 26 6.32 11.91 13.40
N PHE A 27 6.91 12.92 12.77
CA PHE A 27 8.21 12.74 12.11
C PHE A 27 9.37 12.51 13.10
N PRO A 28 9.49 13.26 14.21
CA PRO A 28 10.43 12.91 15.28
C PRO A 28 10.16 11.52 15.89
N LEU A 29 8.89 11.18 16.17
CA LEU A 29 8.53 9.85 16.66
C LEU A 29 8.92 8.75 15.67
N PHE A 30 8.75 9.03 14.37
CA PHE A 30 9.13 8.13 13.31
C PHE A 30 10.63 7.86 13.33
N LEU A 31 11.44 8.92 13.32
CA LEU A 31 12.90 8.80 13.28
C LEU A 31 13.48 8.15 14.54
N LEU A 32 12.93 8.47 15.72
CA LEU A 32 13.50 8.06 17.00
C LEU A 32 13.00 6.70 17.49
N VAL A 33 11.78 6.29 17.11
CA VAL A 33 11.13 5.09 17.67
C VAL A 33 10.68 4.14 16.57
N ILE A 34 9.82 4.61 15.66
CA ILE A 34 9.13 3.71 14.70
C ILE A 34 10.14 3.12 13.72
N LYS A 35 11.01 3.95 13.14
CA LYS A 35 11.99 3.50 12.15
C LYS A 35 13.01 2.52 12.73
N PRO A 36 13.67 2.78 13.89
CA PRO A 36 14.58 1.81 14.49
C PRO A 36 13.92 0.47 14.83
N VAL A 37 12.72 0.49 15.42
CA VAL A 37 12.00 -0.73 15.80
C VAL A 37 11.47 -1.47 14.56
N GLY A 38 10.94 -0.74 13.58
CA GLY A 38 10.53 -1.29 12.28
C GLY A 38 11.69 -1.94 11.53
N ASN A 39 12.87 -1.30 11.55
CA ASN A 39 14.09 -1.87 10.99
C ASN A 39 14.48 -3.17 11.69
N LYS A 40 14.48 -3.19 13.04
CA LYS A 40 14.75 -4.41 13.80
C LYS A 40 13.79 -5.55 13.46
N LYS A 41 12.49 -5.26 13.31
CA LYS A 41 11.49 -6.25 12.87
C LYS A 41 11.76 -6.79 11.47
N ILE A 42 12.22 -5.95 10.55
CA ILE A 42 12.65 -6.39 9.21
C ILE A 42 13.89 -7.29 9.32
N ASP A 43 14.89 -6.91 10.12
CA ASP A 43 16.11 -7.69 10.32
C ASP A 43 15.83 -9.06 10.96
N GLU A 44 14.85 -9.15 11.87
CA GLU A 44 14.36 -10.42 12.44
C GLU A 44 13.72 -11.34 11.39
N ILE A 45 13.09 -10.78 10.35
CA ILE A 45 12.59 -11.56 9.21
C ILE A 45 13.77 -12.02 8.34
N LEU A 46 14.72 -11.14 8.05
CA LEU A 46 15.91 -11.43 7.25
C LEU A 46 16.72 -12.59 7.84
N ALA A 47 16.98 -12.55 9.15
CA ALA A 47 17.69 -13.61 9.86
C ALA A 47 17.05 -15.00 9.71
N GLN A 48 15.73 -15.07 9.46
CA GLN A 48 15.01 -16.34 9.26
C GLN A 48 15.02 -16.81 7.81
N VAL A 49 15.36 -15.95 6.85
CA VAL A 49 15.29 -16.25 5.42
C VAL A 49 16.66 -16.31 4.73
N ASP A 50 17.71 -15.78 5.36
CA ASP A 50 19.06 -15.75 4.80
C ASP A 50 19.62 -17.15 4.52
N ALA A 51 19.29 -18.13 5.36
CA ALA A 51 19.71 -19.52 5.18
C ALA A 51 18.93 -20.28 4.09
N ILE A 52 17.89 -19.68 3.50
CA ILE A 52 17.03 -20.34 2.51
C ILE A 52 17.58 -20.08 1.10
N ASN A 53 18.13 -21.12 0.46
CA ASN A 53 18.67 -21.01 -0.90
C ASN A 53 17.58 -21.02 -1.99
N ASP A 54 16.47 -21.71 -1.75
CA ASP A 54 15.37 -21.77 -2.71
C ASP A 54 14.61 -20.43 -2.74
N THR A 55 14.58 -19.79 -3.91
CA THR A 55 13.99 -18.45 -4.06
C THR A 55 12.49 -18.44 -3.75
N TYR A 56 11.74 -19.46 -4.19
CA TYR A 56 10.31 -19.53 -3.91
C TYR A 56 10.06 -19.68 -2.40
N LYS A 57 10.74 -20.62 -1.73
CA LYS A 57 10.62 -20.83 -0.28
C LYS A 57 11.04 -19.59 0.51
N LYS A 58 12.05 -18.86 0.03
CA LYS A 58 12.47 -17.58 0.61
C LYS A 58 11.33 -16.56 0.54
N LEU A 59 10.76 -16.36 -0.65
CA LEU A 59 9.63 -15.44 -0.87
C LEU A 59 8.40 -15.84 -0.06
N GLU A 60 8.05 -17.13 -0.05
CA GLU A 60 6.93 -17.67 0.74
C GLU A 60 7.15 -17.43 2.24
N ARG A 61 8.37 -17.61 2.73
CA ARG A 61 8.71 -17.34 4.13
C ARG A 61 8.58 -15.86 4.47
N ILE A 62 9.03 -14.96 3.60
CA ILE A 62 8.83 -13.51 3.73
C ILE A 62 7.34 -13.19 3.81
N ALA A 63 6.54 -13.64 2.83
CA ALA A 63 5.10 -13.38 2.78
C ALA A 63 4.40 -13.88 4.04
N LYS A 64 4.75 -15.10 4.50
CA LYS A 64 4.19 -15.68 5.73
C LYS A 64 4.48 -14.84 6.97
N LEU A 65 5.71 -14.37 7.14
CA LEU A 65 6.10 -13.55 8.30
C LEU A 65 5.53 -12.14 8.23
N GLU A 66 5.34 -11.63 7.02
CA GLU A 66 4.70 -10.35 6.78
C GLU A 66 3.23 -10.36 7.21
N VAL A 67 2.44 -11.32 6.70
CA VAL A 67 0.97 -11.34 6.84
C VAL A 67 0.47 -11.90 8.17
N LYS A 68 1.29 -12.67 8.91
CA LYS A 68 0.87 -13.41 10.11
C LYS A 68 0.11 -12.56 11.14
N ASP A 69 0.59 -11.34 11.35
CA ASP A 69 0.02 -10.39 12.31
C ASP A 69 -0.28 -9.07 11.59
N PHE A 70 -0.84 -9.12 10.38
CA PHE A 70 -1.14 -7.94 9.58
C PHE A 70 -2.63 -7.63 9.61
N LYS A 71 -2.99 -6.38 9.87
CA LYS A 71 -4.37 -5.90 9.86
C LYS A 71 -4.70 -5.32 8.49
N ASP A 72 -5.66 -5.96 7.82
CA ASP A 72 -6.27 -5.44 6.60
C ASP A 72 -7.29 -4.34 6.94
N ILE A 73 -7.37 -3.35 6.06
CA ILE A 73 -8.22 -2.16 6.17
C ILE A 73 -9.53 -2.26 5.38
N TYR A 74 -9.64 -3.15 4.39
CA TYR A 74 -10.79 -3.13 3.47
C TYR A 74 -12.11 -3.50 4.12
N LYS A 75 -12.08 -4.28 5.20
CA LYS A 75 -13.28 -4.76 5.91
C LYS A 75 -13.59 -4.02 7.19
N HIS A 76 -12.73 -3.10 7.62
CA HIS A 76 -12.81 -2.48 8.94
C HIS A 76 -12.56 -0.98 8.82
N PRO A 77 -13.56 -0.12 9.11
CA PRO A 77 -13.29 1.29 9.27
C PRO A 77 -12.31 1.50 10.44
N PRO A 78 -11.53 2.60 10.42
CA PRO A 78 -10.69 2.93 11.56
C PRO A 78 -11.52 3.26 12.79
N ASP A 79 -11.03 2.88 13.97
CA ASP A 79 -11.68 3.16 15.24
C ASP A 79 -11.49 4.62 15.67
N SER A 80 -10.39 5.25 15.23
CA SER A 80 -10.04 6.64 15.52
C SER A 80 -9.02 7.18 14.52
N ALA A 81 -8.54 8.39 14.72
CA ALA A 81 -7.50 9.03 13.92
C ALA A 81 -6.59 9.92 14.79
N LEU A 82 -5.29 9.97 14.49
CA LEU A 82 -4.40 10.96 15.11
C LEU A 82 -4.68 12.38 14.63
N ASP A 83 -5.17 12.51 13.39
CA ASP A 83 -5.55 13.78 12.80
C ASP A 83 -7.05 14.03 13.01
N LEU A 84 -7.40 14.51 14.20
CA LEU A 84 -8.79 14.70 14.62
C LEU A 84 -9.55 15.69 13.73
N ILE A 85 -8.88 16.73 13.24
CA ILE A 85 -9.53 17.74 12.38
C ILE A 85 -9.88 17.13 11.03
N THR A 86 -8.91 16.49 10.39
CA THR A 86 -9.16 15.82 9.11
C THR A 86 -10.21 14.73 9.26
N TYR A 87 -10.18 13.96 10.36
CA TYR A 87 -11.19 12.95 10.67
C TYR A 87 -12.59 13.54 10.88
N VAL A 88 -12.74 14.65 11.60
CA VAL A 88 -14.04 15.32 11.76
C VAL A 88 -14.53 15.90 10.43
N LEU A 89 -13.64 16.51 9.65
CA LEU A 89 -13.96 16.98 8.30
C LEU A 89 -14.38 15.83 7.37
N SER A 90 -13.75 14.66 7.51
CA SER A 90 -14.09 13.45 6.77
C SER A 90 -15.53 13.01 7.06
N MET A 91 -15.92 13.00 8.34
CA MET A 91 -17.29 12.68 8.77
C MET A 91 -18.33 13.72 8.33
N VAL A 92 -18.00 15.01 8.38
CA VAL A 92 -18.95 16.10 8.07
C VAL A 92 -19.10 16.32 6.56
N CYS A 93 -18.00 16.21 5.81
CA CYS A 93 -17.95 16.51 4.38
C CYS A 93 -18.08 15.25 3.50
N GLY A 94 -18.19 14.06 4.10
CA GLY A 94 -18.27 12.78 3.38
C GLY A 94 -16.99 12.44 2.60
N SER A 95 -15.85 13.05 2.95
CA SER A 95 -14.56 12.69 2.38
C SER A 95 -13.97 11.54 3.21
N ASN A 96 -13.36 10.54 2.59
CA ASN A 96 -12.62 9.49 3.33
C ASN A 96 -11.19 9.94 3.67
N TYR A 97 -11.01 11.22 3.99
CA TYR A 97 -9.69 11.78 4.20
C TYR A 97 -9.28 11.56 5.66
N CYS A 98 -8.30 10.69 5.90
CA CYS A 98 -7.69 10.47 7.21
C CYS A 98 -6.24 10.05 7.03
N ARG A 99 -5.29 10.93 7.39
CA ARG A 99 -3.86 10.68 7.18
C ARG A 99 -3.28 9.59 8.07
N TYR A 100 -3.79 9.50 9.30
CA TYR A 100 -3.28 8.58 10.31
C TYR A 100 -4.40 7.84 11.04
N PRO A 101 -5.15 6.96 10.35
CA PRO A 101 -6.19 6.17 10.97
C PRO A 101 -5.60 5.18 11.98
N ILE A 102 -6.30 5.04 13.10
CA ILE A 102 -5.96 4.17 14.23
C ILE A 102 -6.93 3.00 14.25
N TYR A 103 -6.39 1.81 14.44
CA TYR A 103 -7.14 0.57 14.60
C TYR A 103 -6.78 -0.04 15.96
N PHE A 104 -7.80 -0.36 16.74
CA PHE A 104 -7.69 -1.05 18.02
C PHE A 104 -8.05 -2.52 17.82
N ASP A 105 -7.05 -3.39 17.91
CA ASP A 105 -7.25 -4.84 17.89
C ASP A 105 -6.55 -5.50 19.10
N SER A 106 -5.63 -6.44 18.86
CA SER A 106 -4.69 -6.92 19.88
C SER A 106 -3.70 -5.84 20.33
N GLY A 107 -3.66 -4.69 19.66
CA GLY A 107 -2.88 -3.52 20.05
C GLY A 107 -3.32 -2.24 19.33
N ILE A 108 -2.48 -1.21 19.40
CA ILE A 108 -2.68 0.05 18.67
C ILE A 108 -1.93 -0.05 17.34
N ARG A 109 -2.66 0.06 16.23
CA ARG A 109 -2.08 0.12 14.88
C ARG A 109 -2.41 1.45 14.24
N VAL A 110 -1.40 2.10 13.66
CA VAL A 110 -1.58 3.36 12.95
C VAL A 110 -1.15 3.16 11.51
N ARG A 111 -2.05 3.41 10.56
CA ARG A 111 -1.70 3.43 9.14
C ARG A 111 -1.26 4.84 8.77
N ALA A 112 -0.25 4.97 7.90
CA ALA A 112 0.07 6.24 7.26
C ALA A 112 -0.59 6.27 5.87
N ALA A 113 -1.76 6.90 5.77
CA ALA A 113 -2.48 7.10 4.50
C ALA A 113 -2.28 8.54 4.03
N ASP A 114 -2.18 8.77 2.72
CA ASP A 114 -2.05 10.10 2.12
C ASP A 114 -1.02 11.02 2.81
N SER A 115 0.11 10.45 3.25
CA SER A 115 1.16 11.15 3.98
C SER A 115 2.55 10.84 3.42
N PRO A 116 3.58 11.63 3.77
CA PRO A 116 4.96 11.32 3.38
C PRO A 116 5.49 9.97 3.88
N LEU A 117 4.82 9.37 4.87
CA LEU A 117 5.14 8.06 5.44
C LEU A 117 4.27 6.94 4.84
N SER A 118 3.38 7.26 3.89
CA SER A 118 2.60 6.25 3.18
C SER A 118 3.52 5.30 2.43
N ASN A 119 3.25 4.01 2.57
CA ASN A 119 4.05 2.93 2.00
C ASN A 119 5.49 2.86 2.54
N ASP A 120 5.82 3.55 3.64
CA ASP A 120 7.14 3.41 4.29
C ASP A 120 7.27 2.03 4.96
N PRO A 121 8.25 1.19 4.56
CA PRO A 121 8.34 -0.17 5.03
C PRO A 121 8.61 -0.28 6.53
N TYR A 122 9.27 0.70 7.16
CA TYR A 122 9.54 0.67 8.59
C TYR A 122 8.28 0.98 9.40
N TRP A 123 7.48 1.95 8.93
CA TRP A 123 6.16 2.23 9.50
C TRP A 123 5.26 0.99 9.44
N ILE A 124 5.22 0.35 8.28
CA ILE A 124 4.40 -0.85 8.04
C ILE A 124 4.91 -2.03 8.89
N ALA A 125 6.23 -2.24 8.96
CA ALA A 125 6.81 -3.29 9.82
C ALA A 125 6.48 -3.06 11.31
N PHE A 126 6.47 -1.79 11.74
CA PHE A 126 6.16 -1.43 13.12
C PHE A 126 4.70 -1.72 13.48
N PHE A 127 3.75 -1.12 12.74
CA PHE A 127 2.30 -1.16 13.05
C PHE A 127 1.54 -2.32 12.43
N LYS A 128 2.09 -2.96 11.39
CA LYS A 128 1.51 -4.10 10.70
C LYS A 128 0.05 -3.86 10.26
N VAL A 129 -0.20 -2.75 9.56
CA VAL A 129 -1.54 -2.38 9.06
C VAL A 129 -1.42 -1.70 7.70
N GLY A 130 -2.37 -1.99 6.81
CA GLY A 130 -2.41 -1.39 5.48
C GLY A 130 -3.27 -2.20 4.50
N GLY A 131 -3.18 -1.84 3.22
CA GLY A 131 -3.77 -2.57 2.10
C GLY A 131 -2.71 -3.11 1.15
N CYS A 132 -3.09 -3.27 -0.12
CA CYS A 132 -2.23 -3.88 -1.16
C CYS A 132 -0.90 -3.15 -1.36
N SER A 133 -0.92 -1.80 -1.39
CA SER A 133 0.29 -1.00 -1.56
C SER A 133 1.27 -1.13 -0.39
N GLU A 134 0.77 -1.15 0.85
CA GLU A 134 1.62 -1.31 2.02
C GLU A 134 2.24 -2.72 2.09
N LEU A 135 1.44 -3.75 1.80
CA LEU A 135 1.96 -5.12 1.69
C LEU A 135 3.02 -5.23 0.58
N ALA A 136 2.75 -4.67 -0.60
CA ALA A 136 3.72 -4.68 -1.69
C ALA A 136 5.03 -3.95 -1.31
N SER A 137 4.93 -2.82 -0.62
CA SER A 137 6.10 -2.03 -0.20
C SER A 137 6.95 -2.71 0.87
N LEU A 138 6.33 -3.29 1.90
CA LEU A 138 7.06 -4.02 2.93
C LEU A 138 7.68 -5.29 2.35
N PHE A 139 6.94 -6.08 1.59
CA PHE A 139 7.47 -7.26 0.90
C PHE A 139 8.68 -6.91 0.01
N ASN A 140 8.55 -5.85 -0.81
CA ASN A 140 9.60 -5.38 -1.68
C ASN A 140 10.86 -4.99 -0.89
N GLU A 141 10.73 -4.27 0.22
CA GLU A 141 11.89 -3.88 1.03
C GLU A 141 12.60 -5.11 1.64
N ILE A 142 11.84 -6.06 2.19
CA ILE A 142 12.42 -7.27 2.79
C ILE A 142 13.09 -8.13 1.70
N ALA A 143 12.41 -8.36 0.58
CA ALA A 143 12.95 -9.16 -0.53
C ALA A 143 14.21 -8.53 -1.13
N LYS A 144 14.23 -7.20 -1.29
CA LYS A 144 15.41 -6.44 -1.73
C LYS A 144 16.60 -6.63 -0.80
N ARG A 145 16.38 -6.51 0.52
CA ARG A 145 17.44 -6.73 1.53
C ARG A 145 17.90 -8.18 1.59
N ALA A 146 17.04 -9.13 1.26
CA ALA A 146 17.38 -10.55 1.15
C ALA A 146 18.16 -10.90 -0.13
N GLY A 147 18.61 -9.89 -0.89
CA GLY A 147 19.47 -10.02 -2.07
C GLY A 147 18.73 -10.27 -3.39
N LEU A 148 17.41 -10.05 -3.42
CA LEU A 148 16.61 -10.25 -4.63
C LEU A 148 16.44 -8.93 -5.40
N GLU A 149 16.49 -9.01 -6.73
CA GLU A 149 16.12 -7.89 -7.59
C GLU A 149 14.58 -7.83 -7.68
N VAL A 150 13.99 -6.74 -7.17
CA VAL A 150 12.55 -6.60 -7.01
C VAL A 150 12.06 -5.22 -7.42
N ARG A 151 10.79 -5.12 -7.83
CA ARG A 151 10.10 -3.86 -8.13
C ARG A 151 8.63 -3.91 -7.71
N VAL A 152 8.10 -2.78 -7.24
CA VAL A 152 6.66 -2.62 -7.01
C VAL A 152 5.97 -2.27 -8.32
N VAL A 153 4.85 -2.94 -8.56
CA VAL A 153 4.00 -2.77 -9.73
C VAL A 153 2.61 -2.36 -9.27
N GLU A 154 1.94 -1.49 -10.01
CA GLU A 154 0.61 -0.99 -9.68
C GLU A 154 -0.30 -0.86 -10.91
N THR A 155 -1.59 -1.05 -10.69
CA THR A 155 -2.64 -0.47 -11.53
C THR A 155 -3.29 0.68 -10.80
N ARG A 156 -3.21 1.88 -11.38
CA ARG A 156 -3.83 3.08 -10.82
C ARG A 156 -5.33 3.13 -11.08
N GLY A 157 -5.80 2.49 -12.16
CA GLY A 157 -7.21 2.48 -12.54
C GLY A 157 -8.04 1.59 -11.61
N GLU A 158 -7.49 0.42 -11.26
CA GLU A 158 -8.17 -0.56 -10.42
C GLU A 158 -7.71 -0.55 -8.96
N ASP A 159 -6.84 0.40 -8.58
CA ASP A 159 -6.33 0.61 -7.22
C ASP A 159 -5.74 -0.67 -6.60
N HIS A 160 -4.75 -1.26 -7.27
CA HIS A 160 -4.05 -2.45 -6.78
C HIS A 160 -2.55 -2.37 -7.00
N ALA A 161 -1.78 -2.94 -6.08
CA ALA A 161 -0.33 -2.99 -6.15
C ALA A 161 0.21 -4.35 -5.66
N TRP A 162 1.31 -4.79 -6.27
CA TRP A 162 2.00 -6.04 -5.98
C TRP A 162 3.50 -5.91 -6.30
N VAL A 163 4.23 -7.03 -6.26
CA VAL A 163 5.69 -7.07 -6.48
C VAL A 163 6.04 -7.94 -7.68
N GLU A 164 7.06 -7.55 -8.43
CA GLU A 164 7.77 -8.45 -9.33
C GLU A 164 9.16 -8.74 -8.80
N VAL A 165 9.57 -10.01 -8.89
CA VAL A 165 10.88 -10.49 -8.47
C VAL A 165 11.59 -11.06 -9.69
N LYS A 166 12.86 -10.70 -9.90
CA LYS A 166 13.63 -11.24 -11.01
C LYS A 166 14.22 -12.59 -10.65
N ILE A 167 13.82 -13.62 -11.38
CA ILE A 167 14.26 -15.00 -11.19
C ILE A 167 14.76 -15.51 -12.55
N ASN A 168 16.02 -15.97 -12.60
CA ASN A 168 16.65 -16.44 -13.84
C ASN A 168 16.55 -15.44 -15.01
N GLY A 169 16.74 -14.15 -14.70
CA GLY A 169 16.67 -13.06 -15.68
C GLY A 169 15.25 -12.63 -16.10
N LYS A 170 14.20 -13.27 -15.59
CA LYS A 170 12.80 -12.93 -15.90
C LYS A 170 12.10 -12.32 -14.69
N TRP A 171 11.31 -11.28 -14.93
CA TRP A 171 10.42 -10.74 -13.91
C TRP A 171 9.26 -11.70 -13.67
N VAL A 172 9.07 -12.13 -12.44
CA VAL A 172 8.01 -13.05 -12.00
C VAL A 172 7.04 -12.30 -11.10
N HIS A 173 5.74 -12.48 -11.34
CA HIS A 173 4.67 -11.88 -10.54
C HIS A 173 4.61 -12.49 -9.14
N VAL A 174 4.52 -11.64 -8.11
CA VAL A 174 4.39 -12.03 -6.70
C VAL A 174 3.43 -11.07 -6.00
N ASP A 175 2.29 -11.58 -5.51
CA ASP A 175 1.28 -10.75 -4.84
C ASP A 175 1.09 -11.14 -3.36
N PRO A 176 1.69 -10.37 -2.43
CA PRO A 176 1.52 -10.60 -0.99
C PRO A 176 0.08 -10.43 -0.50
N THR A 177 -0.78 -9.70 -1.22
CA THR A 177 -2.21 -9.56 -0.91
C THR A 177 -2.93 -10.87 -1.17
N LEU A 178 -2.64 -11.55 -2.28
CA LEU A 178 -3.18 -12.89 -2.54
C LEU A 178 -2.68 -13.90 -1.50
N TYR A 179 -1.42 -13.77 -1.07
CA TYR A 179 -0.90 -14.59 0.02
C TYR A 179 -1.60 -14.31 1.35
N TYR A 180 -1.86 -13.04 1.68
CA TYR A 180 -2.65 -12.64 2.85
C TYR A 180 -4.03 -13.31 2.83
N ILE A 181 -4.72 -13.25 1.70
CA ILE A 181 -6.05 -13.85 1.52
C ILE A 181 -5.99 -15.36 1.76
N ASN A 182 -4.98 -16.05 1.22
CA ASN A 182 -4.79 -17.48 1.47
C ASN A 182 -4.52 -17.78 2.93
N TYR A 183 -3.65 -16.99 3.57
CA TYR A 183 -3.23 -17.23 4.95
C TYR A 183 -4.38 -17.07 5.94
N HIS A 184 -5.22 -16.05 5.77
CA HIS A 184 -6.30 -15.72 6.71
C HIS A 184 -7.65 -16.33 6.34
N PHE A 185 -7.90 -16.63 5.06
CA PHE A 185 -9.20 -17.11 4.58
C PHE A 185 -9.16 -18.47 3.87
N GLY A 186 -7.99 -19.08 3.68
CA GLY A 186 -7.86 -20.42 3.10
C GLY A 186 -8.27 -20.52 1.62
N SER A 187 -8.20 -19.43 0.86
CA SER A 187 -8.77 -19.34 -0.50
C SER A 187 -8.01 -20.09 -1.61
N ASN A 188 -6.80 -20.61 -1.32
CA ASN A 188 -5.96 -21.36 -2.26
C ASN A 188 -5.72 -20.68 -3.63
N ILE A 189 -5.54 -19.36 -3.63
CA ILE A 189 -5.26 -18.54 -4.81
C ILE A 189 -3.77 -18.61 -5.15
N LYS A 190 -3.42 -18.84 -6.42
CA LYS A 190 -2.02 -18.81 -6.84
C LYS A 190 -1.48 -17.38 -6.83
N TRP A 191 -0.70 -17.06 -5.79
CA TRP A 191 -0.09 -15.74 -5.53
C TRP A 191 1.25 -15.50 -6.25
N PHE A 192 1.88 -16.58 -6.73
CA PHE A 192 3.20 -16.58 -7.37
C PHE A 192 3.09 -16.99 -8.84
N ASP A 193 3.76 -16.25 -9.73
CA ASP A 193 3.81 -16.48 -11.19
C ASP A 193 2.42 -16.70 -11.81
N ASN A 194 1.55 -15.71 -11.63
CA ASN A 194 0.16 -15.78 -12.08
C ASN A 194 -0.38 -14.41 -12.54
N PRO A 195 0.29 -13.73 -13.50
CA PRO A 195 -0.11 -12.39 -13.91
C PRO A 195 -1.54 -12.31 -14.47
N GLY A 196 -2.03 -13.39 -15.10
CA GLY A 196 -3.40 -13.46 -15.65
C GLY A 196 -4.52 -13.61 -14.60
N PHE A 197 -4.18 -13.74 -13.30
CA PHE A 197 -5.18 -13.88 -12.24
C PHE A 197 -6.19 -12.74 -12.23
N TYR A 198 -5.69 -11.51 -12.33
CA TYR A 198 -6.49 -10.31 -12.18
C TYR A 198 -7.60 -10.26 -13.23
N GLU A 199 -7.23 -10.30 -14.52
CA GLU A 199 -8.15 -10.21 -15.65
C GLU A 199 -9.24 -11.30 -15.63
N LEU A 200 -8.89 -12.51 -15.16
CA LEU A 200 -9.78 -13.66 -15.17
C LEU A 200 -10.69 -13.77 -13.94
N LYS A 201 -10.24 -13.30 -12.77
CA LYS A 201 -10.86 -13.66 -11.47
C LYS A 201 -11.08 -12.51 -10.51
N TRP A 202 -10.46 -11.34 -10.68
CA TRP A 202 -10.56 -10.25 -9.70
C TRP A 202 -11.09 -8.95 -10.32
N PHE A 203 -10.32 -8.33 -11.21
CA PHE A 203 -10.66 -7.07 -11.86
C PHE A 203 -10.04 -7.01 -13.24
N ARG A 204 -10.65 -6.23 -14.14
CA ARG A 204 -10.15 -6.10 -15.51
C ARG A 204 -9.06 -5.06 -15.54
N ILE A 205 -7.89 -5.45 -16.02
CA ILE A 205 -6.71 -4.58 -16.02
C ILE A 205 -6.84 -3.57 -17.16
N SER A 206 -6.70 -2.30 -16.84
CA SER A 206 -6.59 -1.23 -17.83
C SER A 206 -5.14 -0.94 -18.20
N LYS A 207 -4.31 -0.65 -17.19
CA LYS A 207 -2.88 -0.34 -17.33
C LYS A 207 -2.09 -0.79 -16.11
N VAL A 208 -0.88 -1.26 -16.33
CA VAL A 208 0.04 -1.69 -15.29
C VAL A 208 1.37 -0.95 -15.44
N PHE A 209 1.84 -0.35 -14.35
CA PHE A 209 3.09 0.41 -14.33
C PHE A 209 4.03 -0.07 -13.23
N VAL A 210 5.33 0.03 -13.48
CA VAL A 210 6.33 -0.02 -12.42
C VAL A 210 6.29 1.30 -11.65
N LYS A 211 6.03 1.24 -10.35
CA LYS A 211 5.70 2.42 -9.52
C LYS A 211 6.73 3.56 -9.59
N ASN A 212 8.02 3.23 -9.62
CA ASN A 212 9.10 4.23 -9.55
C ASN A 212 9.62 4.72 -10.91
N THR A 213 9.50 3.91 -11.96
CA THR A 213 10.00 4.24 -13.31
C THR A 213 8.88 4.64 -14.26
N ASN A 214 7.63 4.37 -13.88
CA ASN A 214 6.44 4.53 -14.70
C ASN A 214 6.54 3.76 -16.05
N GLU A 215 7.35 2.69 -16.07
CA GLU A 215 7.46 1.74 -17.18
C GLU A 215 6.12 1.00 -17.33
N ASP A 216 5.53 1.06 -18.52
CA ASP A 216 4.29 0.35 -18.86
C ASP A 216 4.62 -1.12 -19.14
N ILE A 217 4.03 -2.02 -18.35
CA ILE A 217 4.20 -3.47 -18.46
C ILE A 217 2.86 -4.19 -18.66
N THR A 218 1.85 -3.48 -19.16
CA THR A 218 0.46 -3.96 -19.28
C THR A 218 0.36 -5.27 -20.06
N GLU A 219 1.14 -5.43 -21.13
CA GLU A 219 1.15 -6.62 -21.99
C GLU A 219 1.45 -7.94 -21.25
N LYS A 220 2.10 -7.87 -20.09
CA LYS A 220 2.39 -9.05 -19.28
C LYS A 220 1.15 -9.54 -18.52
N TYR A 221 0.20 -8.65 -18.23
CA TYR A 221 -0.92 -8.89 -17.34
C TYR A 221 -2.26 -9.03 -18.05
N THR A 222 -2.38 -8.45 -19.25
CA THR A 222 -3.58 -8.54 -20.07
C THR A 222 -3.23 -8.32 -21.54
N ASP A 223 -4.13 -8.74 -22.43
CA ASP A 223 -4.00 -8.48 -23.86
C ASP A 223 -4.15 -6.98 -24.12
N ILE A 224 -3.23 -6.42 -24.89
CA ILE A 224 -3.30 -5.03 -25.35
C ILE A 224 -3.79 -4.97 -26.80
N GLY A 225 -4.57 -3.93 -27.11
CA GLY A 225 -5.09 -3.70 -28.45
C GLY A 225 -5.05 -2.22 -28.84
N ALA A 226 -5.03 -1.97 -30.15
CA ALA A 226 -5.13 -0.61 -30.68
C ALA A 226 -6.61 -0.25 -30.94
N LEU A 227 -7.12 0.78 -30.26
CA LEU A 227 -8.37 1.42 -30.64
C LEU A 227 -8.07 2.47 -31.71
N VAL A 228 -8.38 2.16 -32.97
CA VAL A 228 -8.27 3.12 -34.08
C VAL A 228 -9.64 3.72 -34.36
N VAL A 229 -9.75 5.04 -34.21
CA VAL A 229 -10.99 5.78 -34.49
C VAL A 229 -10.82 6.58 -35.77
N TYR A 230 -11.57 6.22 -36.81
CA TYR A 230 -11.62 6.96 -38.07
C TYR A 230 -12.80 7.93 -38.06
N LEU A 231 -12.50 9.22 -38.27
CA LEU A 231 -13.52 10.26 -38.46
C LEU A 231 -13.70 10.51 -39.95
N THR A 232 -14.86 10.14 -40.50
CA THR A 232 -15.20 10.38 -41.92
C THR A 232 -15.73 11.79 -42.18
N LYS A 233 -16.00 12.55 -41.12
CA LYS A 233 -16.36 13.98 -41.11
C LYS A 233 -15.80 14.61 -39.83
N PRO A 234 -15.59 15.94 -39.78
CA PRO A 234 -15.25 16.63 -38.53
C PRO A 234 -16.27 16.26 -37.44
N ALA A 235 -15.77 15.91 -36.25
CA ALA A 235 -16.58 15.60 -35.10
C ALA A 235 -16.16 16.50 -33.94
N ASP A 236 -17.12 17.16 -33.31
CA ASP A 236 -16.87 18.04 -32.18
C ASP A 236 -16.53 17.25 -30.91
N ARG A 237 -17.00 15.99 -30.82
CA ARG A 237 -16.76 15.11 -29.66
C ARG A 237 -16.78 13.64 -30.06
N ILE A 238 -15.76 12.90 -29.63
CA ILE A 238 -15.76 11.43 -29.60
C ILE A 238 -16.11 10.99 -28.17
N THR A 239 -17.04 10.06 -28.03
CA THR A 239 -17.34 9.41 -26.74
C THR A 239 -17.17 7.92 -26.91
N VAL A 240 -16.11 7.37 -26.33
CA VAL A 240 -15.89 5.91 -26.28
C VAL A 240 -16.63 5.38 -25.06
N LYS A 241 -17.67 4.58 -25.29
CA LYS A 241 -18.34 3.83 -24.24
C LYS A 241 -17.89 2.39 -24.32
N THR A 242 -17.17 1.92 -23.31
CA THR A 242 -16.85 0.51 -23.17
C THR A 242 -18.00 -0.17 -22.44
N THR A 243 -18.67 -1.11 -23.11
CA THR A 243 -19.65 -2.01 -22.49
C THR A 243 -19.14 -3.43 -22.67
N LYS A 244 -18.95 -4.19 -21.59
CA LYS A 244 -18.71 -5.64 -21.69
C LYS A 244 -20.02 -6.35 -21.38
N ASN A 245 -20.55 -7.05 -22.38
CA ASN A 245 -21.58 -8.06 -22.14
C ASN A 245 -20.97 -9.16 -21.29
N GLY A 246 -21.71 -9.59 -20.26
CA GLY A 246 -21.24 -10.48 -19.21
C GLY A 246 -20.76 -11.84 -19.71
N VAL A 247 -19.79 -12.39 -18.97
CA VAL A 247 -19.61 -13.82 -18.77
C VAL A 247 -19.96 -14.08 -17.32
#